data_AF-A0A1V2IZ81-F1
#
_entry.id   AF-A0A1V2IZ81-F1
#
_cell.length_a   1.000
_cell.length_b   1.000
_cell.length_c   1.000
_cell.angle_alpha   90.00
_cell.angle_beta   90.00
_cell.angle_gamma   90.00
#
_symmetry.space_group_name_H-M   'P 1'
#
loop_
_entity.id
_entity.type
_entity.pdbx_description
1 polymer ?
#
loop_
_entity_poly.entity_id
_entity_poly.type
_entity_poly.pdbx_seq_one_letter_code
_entity_poly.pdbx_strand_id
1 'polypeptide(L)'
;MTRRGDRVPRPADPDKWDLYAADNNAGRGWDGLCRSHPAAARAAFDAIQRDPHHHSQRQHPLKGSLGTRVIGGRPLPQWQYEATGGGRIWYCIDDERRRVWITYAGAAHPKATE
;
A
#
# COMPACT_ATOMS: atom_id res chain seq x y z
N MET A 1 -24.55 13.70 13.81
CA MET A 1 -25.58 12.70 14.11
C MET A 1 -26.10 12.16 12.80
N THR A 2 -26.00 10.85 12.56
CA THR A 2 -26.49 10.20 11.34
C THR A 2 -28.02 10.14 11.36
N ARG A 3 -28.70 10.51 10.27
CA ARG A 3 -30.17 10.52 10.17
C ARG A 3 -30.68 9.38 9.28
N ARG A 4 -32.00 9.18 9.27
CA ARG A 4 -32.68 8.24 8.38
C ARG A 4 -32.39 8.61 6.91
N GLY A 5 -31.79 7.69 6.15
CA GLY A 5 -31.41 7.89 4.75
C GLY A 5 -29.96 8.33 4.54
N ASP A 6 -29.25 8.71 5.61
CA ASP A 6 -27.83 9.05 5.51
C ASP A 6 -26.97 7.79 5.41
N ARG A 7 -25.90 7.87 4.63
CA ARG A 7 -24.83 6.88 4.70
C ARG A 7 -24.19 6.97 6.10
N VAL A 8 -24.26 5.88 6.85
CA VAL A 8 -23.60 5.79 8.16
C VAL A 8 -22.09 5.95 7.97
N PRO A 9 -21.43 6.93 8.61
CA PRO A 9 -19.99 7.08 8.53
C PRO A 9 -19.32 5.85 9.16
N ARG A 10 -18.19 5.40 8.59
CA ARG A 10 -17.39 4.36 9.22
C ARG A 10 -16.87 4.91 10.56
N PRO A 11 -17.04 4.20 11.69
CA PRO A 11 -16.41 4.59 12.94
C PRO A 11 -14.90 4.79 12.73
N ALA A 12 -14.34 5.81 13.38
CA ALA A 12 -12.88 5.97 13.42
C ALA A 12 -12.28 4.69 14.00
N ASP A 13 -11.27 4.16 13.33
CA ASP A 13 -10.53 3.01 13.81
C ASP A 13 -9.11 3.50 14.14
N PRO A 14 -8.84 3.81 15.42
CA PRO A 14 -7.55 4.33 15.85
C PRO A 14 -6.43 3.29 15.72
N ASP A 15 -6.74 2.05 15.35
CA ASP A 15 -5.78 0.95 15.16
C ASP A 15 -5.57 0.58 13.68
N LYS A 16 -6.24 1.28 12.75
CA LYS A 16 -5.97 1.14 11.30
C LYS A 16 -4.83 1.98 10.78
N TRP A 17 -4.02 1.41 9.90
CA TRP A 17 -2.97 2.12 9.19
C TRP A 17 -3.56 3.00 8.08
N ASP A 18 -3.03 4.22 7.97
CA ASP A 18 -3.38 5.12 6.88
C ASP A 18 -2.42 4.94 5.71
N LEU A 19 -2.96 4.76 4.52
CA LEU A 19 -2.19 4.58 3.29
C LEU A 19 -2.15 5.89 2.51
N TYR A 20 -0.95 6.31 2.12
CA TYR A 20 -0.68 7.52 1.34
C TYR A 20 0.17 7.19 0.12
N ALA A 21 -0.01 7.91 -0.99
CA ALA A 21 0.96 7.86 -2.07
C ALA A 21 2.23 8.62 -1.67
N ALA A 22 3.40 8.00 -1.84
CA ALA A 22 4.69 8.63 -1.58
C ALA A 22 5.00 9.78 -2.55
N ASP A 23 4.53 9.65 -3.79
CA ASP A 23 4.69 10.65 -4.85
C ASP A 23 3.56 10.52 -5.90
N ASN A 24 3.56 11.44 -6.87
CA ASN A 24 2.56 11.48 -7.94
C ASN A 24 2.59 10.25 -8.85
N ASN A 25 3.75 9.59 -9.03
CA ASN A 25 3.86 8.39 -9.85
C ASN A 25 3.23 7.19 -9.15
N ALA A 26 3.47 7.04 -7.85
CA ALA A 26 2.82 6.02 -7.03
C ALA A 26 1.30 6.21 -7.01
N GLY A 27 0.82 7.46 -6.89
CA GLY A 27 -0.61 7.77 -6.99
C GLY A 27 -1.22 7.38 -8.34
N ARG A 28 -0.57 7.77 -9.46
CA ARG A 28 -1.03 7.37 -10.81
C ARG A 28 -1.03 5.86 -11.01
N GLY A 29 0.00 5.18 -10.50
CA GLY A 29 0.12 3.73 -10.56
C GLY A 29 -1.00 3.02 -9.78
N TRP A 30 -1.30 3.53 -8.58
CA TRP A 30 -2.42 3.06 -7.77
C TRP A 30 -3.75 3.23 -8.50
N ASP A 31 -4.02 4.41 -9.05
CA ASP A 31 -5.23 4.66 -9.82
C ASP A 31 -5.35 3.73 -11.04
N GLY A 32 -4.22 3.47 -11.72
CA GLY A 32 -4.16 2.51 -12.82
C GLY A 32 -4.48 1.08 -12.38
N LEU A 33 -3.98 0.65 -11.23
CA LEU A 33 -4.30 -0.65 -10.64
C LEU A 33 -5.78 -0.74 -10.24
N CYS A 34 -6.34 0.31 -9.63
CA CYS A 34 -7.76 0.37 -9.29
C CYS A 34 -8.66 0.29 -10.53
N ARG A 35 -8.29 0.94 -11.63
CA ARG A 35 -9.07 0.89 -12.89
C ARG A 35 -9.00 -0.48 -13.56
N SER A 36 -7.80 -1.07 -13.63
CA SER A 36 -7.58 -2.32 -14.37
C SER A 36 -7.97 -3.57 -13.58
N HIS A 37 -7.74 -3.57 -12.26
CA HIS A 37 -7.95 -4.72 -11.38
C HIS A 37 -8.56 -4.29 -10.03
N PRO A 38 -9.79 -3.77 -10.01
CA PRO A 38 -10.39 -3.16 -8.82
C PRO A 38 -10.47 -4.11 -7.60
N ALA A 39 -10.80 -5.38 -7.83
CA ALA A 39 -10.89 -6.38 -6.76
C ALA A 39 -9.52 -6.66 -6.12
N ALA A 40 -8.47 -6.78 -6.94
CA ALA A 40 -7.10 -6.98 -6.48
C ALA A 40 -6.57 -5.75 -5.71
N ALA A 41 -6.81 -4.55 -6.25
CA ALA A 41 -6.44 -3.30 -5.59
C ALA A 41 -7.12 -3.19 -4.21
N ARG A 42 -8.41 -3.52 -4.12
CA ARG A 42 -9.14 -3.51 -2.86
C ARG A 42 -8.59 -4.52 -1.86
N ALA A 43 -8.35 -5.76 -2.28
CA ALA A 43 -7.80 -6.79 -1.42
C ALA A 43 -6.41 -6.41 -0.90
N ALA A 44 -5.56 -5.83 -1.74
CA ALA A 44 -4.25 -5.33 -1.33
C ALA A 44 -4.37 -4.16 -0.34
N PHE A 45 -5.24 -3.19 -0.59
CA PHE A 45 -5.49 -2.09 0.34
C PHE A 45 -5.92 -2.60 1.71
N ASP A 46 -6.92 -3.50 1.74
CA ASP A 46 -7.47 -4.03 2.99
C ASP A 46 -6.44 -4.88 3.75
N ALA A 47 -5.58 -5.64 3.06
CA ALA A 47 -4.51 -6.41 3.68
C ALA A 47 -3.43 -5.51 4.29
N ILE A 48 -2.90 -4.56 3.52
CA ILE A 48 -1.84 -3.64 3.95
C ILE A 48 -2.34 -2.72 5.07
N GLN A 49 -3.57 -2.22 4.99
CA GLN A 49 -4.17 -1.39 6.04
C GLN A 49 -4.36 -2.15 7.35
N ARG A 50 -4.69 -3.45 7.26
CA ARG A 50 -4.92 -4.28 8.44
C ARG A 50 -3.61 -4.60 9.15
N ASP A 51 -2.62 -5.07 8.40
CA ASP A 51 -1.32 -5.46 8.95
C ASP A 51 -0.23 -5.32 7.87
N PRO A 52 0.47 -4.17 7.82
CA PRO A 52 1.52 -3.96 6.83
C PRO A 52 2.78 -4.81 7.12
N HIS A 53 2.94 -5.33 8.33
CA HIS A 53 4.07 -6.19 8.70
C HIS A 53 3.78 -7.68 8.46
N HIS A 54 2.58 -8.02 7.98
CA HIS A 54 2.20 -9.40 7.72
C HIS A 54 3.16 -10.05 6.72
N HIS A 55 3.86 -11.10 7.15
CA HIS A 55 4.81 -11.81 6.30
C HIS A 55 4.17 -13.07 5.69
N SER A 56 4.12 -13.11 4.36
CA SER A 56 3.59 -14.21 3.55
C SER A 56 4.31 -14.29 2.19
N GLN A 57 3.98 -15.29 1.37
CA GLN A 57 4.50 -15.36 0.00
C GLN A 57 4.14 -14.11 -0.82
N ARG A 58 2.95 -13.53 -0.59
CA ARG A 58 2.48 -12.34 -1.30
C ARG A 58 2.92 -11.03 -0.66
N GLN A 59 3.31 -11.04 0.62
CA GLN A 59 3.65 -9.82 1.36
C GLN A 59 4.93 -10.03 2.16
N HIS A 60 6.01 -9.33 1.79
CA HIS A 60 7.30 -9.53 2.44
C HIS A 60 8.21 -8.30 2.23
N PRO A 61 9.21 -8.11 3.11
CA PRO A 61 10.18 -7.04 2.94
C PRO A 61 11.01 -7.26 1.67
N LEU A 62 11.29 -6.17 0.95
CA LEU A 62 12.30 -6.17 -0.10
C LEU A 62 13.69 -6.27 0.53
N LYS A 63 14.68 -6.69 -0.26
CA LYS A 63 16.06 -6.91 0.21
C LYS A 63 17.05 -6.10 -0.63
N GLY A 64 18.29 -6.02 -0.14
CA GLY A 64 19.38 -5.31 -0.83
C GLY A 64 19.09 -3.82 -0.96
N SER A 65 19.43 -3.25 -2.12
CA SER A 65 19.24 -1.81 -2.41
C SER A 65 17.78 -1.35 -2.41
N LEU A 66 16.83 -2.29 -2.56
CA LEU A 66 15.40 -2.00 -2.53
C LEU A 66 14.76 -2.18 -1.14
N GLY A 67 15.49 -2.71 -0.15
CA GLY A 67 14.93 -3.01 1.17
C GLY A 67 14.64 -1.79 2.03
N THR A 68 15.15 -0.62 1.66
CA THR A 68 14.93 0.64 2.36
C THR A 68 14.75 1.76 1.35
N ARG A 69 13.87 2.72 1.65
CA ARG A 69 13.67 3.92 0.84
C ARG A 69 13.50 5.14 1.73
N VAL A 70 14.04 6.27 1.28
CA VAL A 70 13.91 7.54 2.00
C VAL A 70 12.57 8.20 1.67
N ILE A 71 11.75 8.44 2.68
CA ILE A 71 10.46 9.16 2.59
C ILE A 71 10.49 10.32 3.58
N GLY A 72 10.30 11.55 3.09
CA GLY A 72 10.34 12.73 3.95
C GLY A 72 11.65 12.88 4.74
N GLY A 73 12.78 12.48 4.15
CA GLY A 73 14.10 12.52 4.78
C GLY A 73 14.40 11.37 5.75
N ARG A 74 13.47 10.43 5.97
CA ARG A 74 13.66 9.27 6.86
C ARG A 74 13.82 7.98 6.05
N PRO A 75 14.85 7.15 6.32
CA PRO A 75 14.94 5.82 5.74
C PRO A 75 13.87 4.91 6.38
N LEU A 76 12.99 4.34 5.56
CA LEU A 76 11.92 3.44 6.01
C LEU A 76 12.08 2.07 5.33
N PRO A 77 11.75 0.97 6.04
CA PRO A 77 11.76 -0.37 5.44
C PRO A 77 10.74 -0.42 4.31
N GLN A 78 11.15 -0.97 3.17
CA GLN A 78 10.29 -1.10 2.00
C GLN A 78 9.87 -2.57 1.82
N TRP A 79 8.58 -2.73 1.59
CA TRP A 79 7.89 -4.00 1.48
C TRP A 79 7.22 -4.12 0.13
N GLN A 80 6.92 -5.35 -0.25
CA GLN A 80 6.17 -5.68 -1.45
C GLN A 80 4.89 -6.40 -1.07
N TYR A 81 3.83 -6.12 -1.84
CA TYR A 81 2.60 -6.90 -1.89
C TYR A 81 2.32 -7.34 -3.34
N GLU A 82 2.10 -8.62 -3.56
CA GLU A 82 1.63 -9.18 -4.82
C GLU A 82 0.13 -8.97 -4.96
N ALA A 83 -0.25 -7.98 -5.78
CA ALA A 83 -1.66 -7.64 -6.02
C ALA A 83 -2.33 -8.62 -6.99
N THR A 84 -1.61 -9.03 -8.03
CA THR A 84 -2.05 -9.99 -9.05
C THR A 84 -0.88 -10.92 -9.41
N GLY A 85 -1.10 -11.93 -10.26
CA GLY A 85 -0.02 -12.84 -10.68
C GLY A 85 1.21 -12.16 -11.30
N GLY A 86 1.09 -10.92 -11.79
CA GLY A 86 2.23 -10.09 -12.24
C GLY A 86 2.34 -8.73 -11.55
N GLY A 87 1.24 -8.17 -11.05
CA GLY A 87 1.20 -6.84 -10.45
C GLY A 87 1.82 -6.80 -9.06
N ARG A 88 2.49 -5.68 -8.76
CA ARG A 88 3.15 -5.43 -7.48
C ARG A 88 2.75 -4.07 -6.93
N ILE A 89 2.65 -4.01 -5.62
CA ILE A 89 2.60 -2.78 -4.85
C ILE A 89 3.84 -2.79 -3.96
N TRP A 90 4.63 -1.72 -4.02
CA TRP A 90 5.67 -1.49 -3.03
C TRP A 90 5.24 -0.38 -2.09
N TYR A 91 5.62 -0.52 -0.84
CA TYR A 91 5.28 0.44 0.19
C TYR A 91 6.31 0.51 1.29
N CYS A 92 6.40 1.65 1.95
CA CYS A 92 7.22 1.85 3.14
C CYS A 92 6.35 1.96 4.38
N ILE A 93 6.83 1.43 5.50
CA ILE A 93 6.13 1.48 6.78
C ILE A 93 6.77 2.56 7.66
N ASP A 94 5.97 3.53 8.13
CA ASP A 94 6.35 4.53 9.13
C ASP A 94 5.63 4.20 10.44
N ASP A 95 6.25 3.32 11.24
CA ASP A 95 5.69 2.85 12.53
C ASP A 95 5.39 3.99 13.49
N GLU A 96 6.27 4.99 13.57
CA GLU A 96 6.10 6.14 14.46
C GLU A 96 4.82 6.92 14.17
N ARG A 97 4.45 7.06 12.89
CA ARG A 97 3.26 7.80 12.48
C ARG A 97 2.07 6.89 12.20
N ARG A 98 2.27 5.57 12.25
CA ARG A 98 1.30 4.54 11.88
C ARG A 98 0.76 4.73 10.45
N ARG A 99 1.69 5.02 9.52
CA ARG A 99 1.40 5.27 8.10
C ARG A 99 2.10 4.30 7.19
N VAL A 100 1.45 4.01 6.08
CA VAL A 100 2.03 3.28 4.97
C VAL A 100 2.14 4.22 3.77
N TRP A 101 3.33 4.28 3.18
CA TRP A 101 3.59 5.07 1.99
C TRP A 101 3.70 4.15 0.78
N ILE A 102 2.72 4.17 -0.11
CA ILE A 102 2.80 3.46 -1.39
C ILE A 102 3.86 4.13 -2.26
N THR A 103 4.92 3.39 -2.60
CA THR A 103 6.08 3.88 -3.36
C THR A 103 6.06 3.43 -4.81
N TYR A 104 5.30 2.38 -5.11
CA TYR A 104 5.00 1.90 -6.46
C TYR A 104 3.69 1.11 -6.44
N ALA A 105 2.91 1.21 -7.49
CA ALA A 105 1.78 0.31 -7.74
C ALA A 105 1.64 0.10 -9.25
N GLY A 106 1.54 -1.14 -9.68
CA GLY A 106 1.41 -1.48 -11.09
C GLY A 106 0.74 -2.83 -11.31
N ALA A 107 -0.01 -2.94 -12.40
CA ALA A 107 -0.65 -4.18 -12.83
C ALA A 107 0.33 -5.14 -13.55
N ALA A 108 1.53 -4.67 -13.89
CA ALA A 108 2.61 -5.44 -14.48
C ALA A 108 3.81 -5.52 -13.52
N HIS A 109 4.69 -6.50 -13.75
CA HIS A 109 5.87 -6.69 -12.93
C HIS A 109 6.80 -5.47 -13.06
N PRO A 110 7.26 -4.88 -11.94
CA PRO A 110 8.24 -3.81 -12.00
C PRO A 110 9.55 -4.33 -12.60
N LYS A 111 10.08 -3.65 -13.62
CA LYS A 111 11.39 -3.97 -14.21
C LYS A 111 12.55 -3.90 -13.22
N ALA A 112 12.38 -3.20 -12.10
CA ALA A 112 13.40 -3.03 -11.08
C ALA A 112 13.65 -4.29 -10.21
N THR A 113 12.83 -5.33 -10.37
CA THR A 113 13.04 -6.65 -9.74
C THR A 113 13.35 -7.76 -10.74
N GLU A 114 13.54 -7.43 -12.03
CA GLU A 114 14.13 -8.34 -13.02
C GLU A 114 15.66 -8.41 -12.91
#